data_AF-A0A8J3GMZ8-F1
#
_entry.id   AF-A0A8J3GMZ8-F1
#
_cell.length_a   1.000
_cell.length_b   1.000
_cell.length_c   1.000
_cell.angle_alpha   90.00
_cell.angle_beta   90.00
_cell.angle_gamma   90.00
#
_symmetry.space_group_name_H-M   'P 1'
#
loop_
_entity.id
_entity.type
_entity.pdbx_description
1 polymer ?
#
loop_
_entity_poly.entity_id
_entity_poly.type
_entity_poly.pdbx_seq_one_letter_code
_entity_poly.pdbx_strand_id
1 'polypeptide(L)'
;MRNDAAFTSVTAAALWGIPLPAYVDHSRLHVSVPHGRPRPRSRGVVGTERTFASEAVTLGGLRVLTPLATWASLATAIGIADLIAAGDDLVGDRRGHPLVEMGQLLSIAGRRVIGAPRLRIAAPRVRVGSRSRPETLSRVLFVESGIPEPQLNFPIPELGVYLDLAWEDARFGYEYQGGHHVGVEQHAADIRRQERVHDVEWLLMEATKYDLFDAPLLTVQRVRSRLESRGLRARGTNPPKWALPRR
;
A
#
# COMPACT_ATOMS: atom_id res chain seq x y z
N MET A 1 -18.99 -19.67 15.53
CA MET A 1 -18.76 -18.27 15.96
C MET A 1 -20.09 -17.76 16.52
N ARG A 2 -20.13 -17.02 17.64
CA ARG A 2 -21.41 -16.44 18.10
C ARG A 2 -21.93 -15.48 17.01
N ASN A 3 -23.25 -15.39 16.83
CA ASN A 3 -23.87 -14.55 15.79
C ASN A 3 -23.59 -13.04 15.94
N ASP A 4 -23.02 -12.62 17.08
CA ASP A 4 -22.66 -11.25 17.40
C ASP A 4 -21.16 -10.94 17.25
N ALA A 5 -20.33 -11.88 16.77
CA ALA A 5 -18.89 -11.66 16.58
C ALA A 5 -18.51 -11.56 15.09
N ALA A 6 -17.50 -10.76 14.78
CA ALA A 6 -16.93 -10.64 13.44
C ALA A 6 -15.40 -10.59 13.48
N PHE A 7 -14.75 -11.14 12.45
CA PHE A 7 -13.32 -10.95 12.24
C PHE A 7 -13.03 -9.47 11.94
N THR A 8 -11.94 -8.96 12.51
CA THR A 8 -11.56 -7.53 12.46
C THR A 8 -10.06 -7.37 12.20
N SER A 9 -9.59 -6.14 12.00
CA SER A 9 -8.17 -5.79 11.93
C SER A 9 -7.41 -6.67 10.92
N VAL A 10 -6.21 -7.13 11.28
CA VAL A 10 -5.33 -7.93 10.42
C VAL A 10 -5.97 -9.22 9.93
N THR A 11 -6.86 -9.85 10.72
CA THR A 11 -7.58 -11.06 10.28
C THR A 11 -8.63 -10.74 9.22
N ALA A 12 -9.42 -9.68 9.42
CA ALA A 12 -10.36 -9.24 8.38
C ALA A 12 -9.63 -8.81 7.10
N ALA A 13 -8.52 -8.08 7.25
CA ALA A 13 -7.71 -7.63 6.11
C ALA A 13 -7.17 -8.81 5.30
N ALA A 14 -6.66 -9.85 5.98
CA ALA A 14 -6.22 -11.08 5.32
C ALA A 14 -7.37 -11.80 4.59
N LEU A 15 -8.57 -11.87 5.18
CA LEU A 15 -9.74 -12.48 4.55
C LEU A 15 -10.20 -11.71 3.31
N TRP A 16 -10.13 -10.38 3.34
CA TRP A 16 -10.37 -9.55 2.15
C TRP A 16 -9.22 -9.60 1.14
N GLY A 17 -8.05 -10.14 1.50
CA GLY A 17 -6.84 -10.09 0.68
C GLY A 17 -6.24 -8.69 0.56
N ILE A 18 -6.50 -7.81 1.53
CA ILE A 18 -5.87 -6.49 1.64
C ILE A 18 -4.39 -6.73 2.00
N PRO A 19 -3.44 -6.07 1.32
CA PRO A 19 -2.02 -6.29 1.58
C PRO A 19 -1.64 -5.88 3.00
N LEU A 20 -0.87 -6.73 3.66
CA LEU A 20 -0.37 -6.51 5.02
C LEU A 20 1.16 -6.54 5.03
N PRO A 21 1.79 -5.79 5.95
CA PRO A 21 3.24 -5.83 6.11
C PRO A 21 3.69 -7.15 6.74
N ALA A 22 4.90 -7.60 6.37
CA ALA A 22 5.46 -8.88 6.82
C ALA A 22 5.66 -9.00 8.34
N TYR A 23 5.71 -7.88 9.08
CA TYR A 23 5.83 -7.90 10.55
C TYR A 23 4.51 -8.20 11.27
N VAL A 24 3.38 -8.27 10.55
CA VAL A 24 2.09 -8.60 11.15
C VAL A 24 2.07 -10.06 11.55
N ASP A 25 1.74 -10.30 12.81
CA ASP A 25 1.51 -11.65 13.35
C ASP A 25 0.16 -12.19 12.89
N HIS A 26 0.19 -13.27 12.11
CA HIS A 26 -0.99 -13.98 11.63
C HIS A 26 -1.38 -15.20 12.48
N SER A 27 -0.62 -15.53 13.53
CA SER A 27 -0.88 -16.70 14.38
C SER A 27 -2.10 -16.53 15.28
N ARG A 28 -2.57 -15.29 15.47
CA ARG A 28 -3.74 -14.95 16.29
C ARG A 28 -4.87 -14.38 15.47
N LEU A 29 -6.09 -14.77 15.81
CA LEU A 29 -7.30 -14.29 15.16
C LEU A 29 -7.85 -13.08 15.89
N HIS A 30 -8.01 -11.98 15.16
CA HIS A 30 -8.61 -10.75 15.65
C HIS A 30 -10.12 -10.81 15.48
N VAL A 31 -10.84 -10.77 16.60
CA VAL A 31 -12.31 -10.86 16.62
C VAL A 31 -12.86 -9.68 17.41
N SER A 32 -13.85 -8.99 16.84
CA SER A 32 -14.61 -7.95 17.53
C SER A 32 -16.02 -8.39 17.83
N VAL A 33 -16.54 -7.92 18.96
CA VAL A 33 -17.95 -7.99 19.35
C VAL A 33 -18.51 -6.57 19.55
N PRO A 34 -19.84 -6.38 19.49
CA PRO A 34 -20.48 -5.12 19.85
C PRO A 34 -20.02 -4.62 21.22
N HIS A 35 -19.96 -3.30 21.38
CA HIS A 35 -19.67 -2.67 22.66
C HIS A 35 -20.65 -3.15 23.75
N GLY A 36 -20.14 -3.36 24.96
CA GLY A 36 -20.93 -3.89 26.09
C GLY A 36 -21.10 -5.42 26.07
N ARG A 37 -20.59 -6.13 25.05
CA ARG A 37 -20.50 -7.60 25.06
C ARG A 37 -19.16 -8.08 25.62
N PRO A 38 -19.13 -9.23 26.32
CA PRO A 38 -17.87 -9.82 26.78
C PRO A 38 -16.94 -10.11 25.60
N ARG A 39 -15.70 -9.60 25.67
CA ARG A 39 -14.67 -9.88 24.67
C ARG A 39 -14.44 -11.39 24.54
N PRO A 40 -14.20 -11.91 23.32
CA PRO A 40 -13.74 -13.28 23.16
C PRO A 40 -12.41 -13.53 23.90
N ARG A 41 -12.31 -14.64 24.65
CA ARG A 41 -11.12 -14.99 25.46
C ARG A 41 -10.59 -16.40 25.17
N SER A 42 -10.71 -16.85 23.93
CA SER A 42 -10.18 -18.17 23.51
C SER A 42 -8.67 -18.10 23.25
N ARG A 43 -7.97 -19.22 23.42
CA ARG A 43 -6.55 -19.34 23.04
C ARG A 43 -6.39 -19.00 21.56
N GLY A 44 -5.40 -18.16 21.24
CA GLY A 44 -5.16 -17.71 19.86
C GLY A 44 -6.10 -16.62 19.37
N VAL A 45 -6.95 -16.03 20.23
CA VAL A 45 -7.87 -14.95 19.84
C VAL A 45 -7.50 -13.63 20.51
N VAL A 46 -7.40 -12.57 19.71
CA VAL A 46 -7.34 -11.18 20.17
C VAL A 46 -8.76 -10.61 20.12
N GLY A 47 -9.43 -10.61 21.28
CA GLY A 47 -10.77 -10.09 21.44
C GLY A 47 -10.79 -8.57 21.62
N THR A 48 -11.57 -7.87 20.81
CA THR A 48 -11.81 -6.42 20.94
C THR A 48 -13.30 -6.12 21.04
N GLU A 49 -13.64 -5.00 21.66
CA GLU A 49 -14.98 -4.42 21.59
C GLU A 49 -14.98 -3.30 20.57
N ARG A 50 -16.05 -3.20 19.79
CA ARG A 50 -16.27 -2.09 18.86
C ARG A 50 -17.72 -1.64 18.89
N THR A 51 -17.93 -0.34 18.77
CA THR A 51 -19.27 0.25 18.67
C THR A 51 -19.97 -0.06 17.33
N PHE A 52 -19.24 -0.59 16.34
CA PHE A 52 -19.66 -0.68 14.94
C PHE A 52 -20.05 -2.09 14.49
N ALA A 53 -20.83 -2.82 15.30
CA ALA A 53 -21.29 -4.17 14.92
C ALA A 53 -22.12 -4.21 13.61
N SER A 54 -22.69 -3.08 13.20
CA SER A 54 -23.41 -2.89 11.93
C SER A 54 -22.51 -2.86 10.69
N GLU A 55 -21.19 -2.83 10.85
CA GLU A 55 -20.23 -2.75 9.75
C GLU A 55 -19.61 -4.12 9.43
N ALA A 56 -20.37 -5.22 9.59
CA ALA A 56 -19.91 -6.57 9.28
C ALA A 56 -20.82 -7.27 8.25
N VAL A 57 -20.19 -7.99 7.33
CA VAL A 57 -20.81 -8.77 6.24
C VAL A 57 -20.43 -10.25 6.36
N THR A 58 -21.06 -11.10 5.57
CA THR A 58 -20.70 -12.53 5.48
C THR A 58 -19.82 -12.75 4.25
N LEU A 59 -18.60 -13.23 4.46
CA LEU A 59 -17.63 -13.57 3.42
C LEU A 59 -17.25 -15.05 3.56
N GLY A 60 -17.62 -15.88 2.58
CA GLY A 60 -17.35 -17.32 2.64
C GLY A 60 -17.91 -18.02 3.89
N GLY A 61 -19.09 -17.60 4.38
CA GLY A 61 -19.70 -18.11 5.60
C GLY A 61 -19.15 -17.54 6.91
N LEU A 62 -18.12 -16.68 6.85
CA LEU A 62 -17.52 -16.02 8.01
C LEU A 62 -18.06 -14.59 8.17
N ARG A 63 -18.33 -14.17 9.41
CA ARG A 63 -18.65 -12.77 9.71
C ARG A 63 -17.36 -11.96 9.74
N VAL A 64 -17.25 -10.95 8.88
CA VAL A 64 -16.05 -10.11 8.72
C VAL A 64 -16.48 -8.64 8.66
N LEU A 65 -15.69 -7.73 9.22
CA LEU A 65 -15.90 -6.29 9.00
C LEU A 65 -15.94 -5.98 7.50
N THR A 66 -16.71 -4.98 7.09
CA THR A 66 -16.69 -4.44 5.71
C THR A 66 -15.27 -3.97 5.36
N PRO A 67 -14.92 -3.84 4.07
CA PRO A 67 -13.59 -3.36 3.68
C PRO A 67 -13.25 -1.99 4.30
N LEU A 68 -14.18 -1.03 4.30
CA LEU A 68 -14.01 0.29 4.93
C LEU A 68 -13.74 0.21 6.44
N ALA A 69 -14.55 -0.58 7.17
CA ALA A 69 -14.38 -0.75 8.61
C ALA A 69 -13.10 -1.53 8.95
N THR A 70 -12.72 -2.48 8.09
CA THR A 70 -11.45 -3.21 8.16
C THR A 70 -10.29 -2.23 8.05
N TRP A 71 -10.26 -1.36 7.04
CA TRP A 71 -9.24 -0.34 6.88
C TRP A 71 -9.14 0.59 8.08
N ALA A 72 -10.28 1.09 8.59
CA ALA A 72 -10.29 1.92 9.80
C ALA A 72 -9.71 1.17 11.02
N SER A 73 -10.00 -0.12 11.15
CA SER A 73 -9.47 -0.95 12.24
C SER A 73 -7.95 -1.18 12.15
N LEU A 74 -7.38 -1.19 10.94
CA LEU A 74 -5.93 -1.33 10.72
C LEU A 74 -5.13 -0.12 11.20
N ALA A 75 -5.76 1.05 11.36
CA ALA A 75 -5.08 2.24 11.83
C ALA A 75 -4.35 2.06 13.18
N THR A 76 -4.78 1.10 13.99
CA THR A 76 -4.17 0.75 15.28
C THR A 76 -3.14 -0.39 15.20
N ALA A 77 -3.03 -1.06 14.06
CA ALA A 77 -2.28 -2.31 13.92
C ALA A 77 -1.04 -2.20 13.01
N ILE A 78 -1.06 -1.30 12.02
CA ILE A 78 0.02 -1.17 11.01
C ILE A 78 0.51 0.28 10.88
N GLY A 79 1.70 0.45 10.29
CA GLY A 79 2.33 1.74 9.99
C GLY A 79 1.50 2.65 9.07
N ILE A 80 1.81 3.95 9.02
CA ILE A 80 1.04 4.90 8.19
C ILE A 80 1.20 4.59 6.70
N ALA A 81 2.43 4.29 6.25
CA ALA A 81 2.68 3.93 4.85
C ALA A 81 1.94 2.63 4.45
N ASP A 82 1.91 1.64 5.34
CA ASP A 82 1.11 0.41 5.14
C ASP A 82 -0.40 0.68 5.16
N LEU A 83 -0.87 1.62 5.99
CA LEU A 83 -2.27 2.04 6.01
C LEU A 83 -2.66 2.76 4.71
N ILE A 84 -1.75 3.53 4.12
CA ILE A 84 -1.94 4.13 2.79
C ILE A 84 -2.00 3.02 1.74
N ALA A 85 -1.09 2.06 1.76
CA ALA A 85 -1.10 0.91 0.83
C ALA A 85 -2.38 0.07 0.92
N ALA A 86 -2.88 -0.17 2.14
CA ALA A 86 -4.16 -0.81 2.34
C ALA A 86 -5.34 0.03 1.81
N GLY A 87 -5.22 1.36 1.82
CA GLY A 87 -6.21 2.27 1.23
C GLY A 87 -6.15 2.25 -0.30
N ASP A 88 -4.95 2.33 -0.88
CA ASP A 88 -4.71 2.25 -2.33
C ASP A 88 -5.29 0.95 -2.90
N ASP A 89 -5.09 -0.18 -2.21
CA ASP A 89 -5.66 -1.48 -2.59
C ASP A 89 -7.19 -1.49 -2.67
N LEU A 90 -7.85 -0.76 -1.75
CA LEU A 90 -9.31 -0.76 -1.63
C LEU A 90 -9.98 0.13 -2.65
N VAL A 91 -9.34 1.24 -3.03
CA VAL A 91 -9.85 2.16 -4.06
C VAL A 91 -9.37 1.80 -5.47
N GLY A 92 -8.39 0.89 -5.56
CA GLY A 92 -7.79 0.45 -6.80
C GLY A 92 -8.62 -0.59 -7.55
N ASP A 93 -8.15 -0.90 -8.76
CA ASP A 93 -8.79 -1.79 -9.72
C ASP A 93 -8.16 -3.18 -9.78
N ARG A 94 -7.27 -3.53 -8.84
CA ARG A 94 -6.57 -4.83 -8.79
C ARG A 94 -7.54 -6.03 -8.84
N ARG A 95 -8.79 -5.83 -8.42
CA ARG A 95 -9.86 -6.85 -8.40
C ARG A 95 -10.89 -6.65 -9.52
N GLY A 96 -10.59 -5.81 -10.50
CA GLY A 96 -11.50 -5.34 -11.55
C GLY A 96 -12.45 -4.23 -11.11
N HIS A 97 -12.58 -3.96 -9.81
CA HIS A 97 -13.43 -2.89 -9.25
C HIS A 97 -12.94 -2.49 -7.86
N PRO A 98 -13.18 -1.23 -7.42
CA PRO A 98 -12.88 -0.79 -6.06
C PRO A 98 -13.82 -1.47 -5.05
N LEU A 99 -13.27 -1.82 -3.88
CA LEU A 99 -14.07 -2.30 -2.74
C LEU A 99 -14.60 -1.14 -1.89
N VAL A 100 -13.98 0.04 -2.00
CA VAL A 100 -14.32 1.26 -1.27
C VAL A 100 -14.09 2.46 -2.19
N GLU A 101 -14.97 3.44 -2.14
CA GLU A 101 -14.78 4.71 -2.84
C GLU A 101 -13.84 5.65 -2.06
N MET A 102 -13.05 6.46 -2.77
CA MET A 102 -12.16 7.44 -2.13
C MET A 102 -12.90 8.36 -1.13
N GLY A 103 -14.12 8.80 -1.47
CA GLY A 103 -14.95 9.64 -0.60
C GLY A 103 -15.30 8.98 0.74
N GLN A 104 -15.44 7.65 0.76
CA GLN A 104 -15.72 6.90 1.98
C GLN A 104 -14.49 6.86 2.92
N LEU A 105 -13.28 6.73 2.38
CA LEU A 105 -12.04 6.80 3.17
C LEU A 105 -11.85 8.17 3.82
N LEU A 106 -12.12 9.24 3.08
CA LEU A 106 -12.09 10.61 3.60
C LEU A 106 -13.16 10.82 4.68
N SER A 107 -14.37 10.33 4.44
CA SER A 107 -15.49 10.43 5.39
C SER A 107 -15.20 9.73 6.71
N ILE A 108 -14.68 8.49 6.67
CA ILE A 108 -14.36 7.75 7.91
C ILE A 108 -13.20 8.39 8.69
N ALA A 109 -12.24 9.03 7.99
CA ALA A 109 -11.15 9.76 8.64
C ALA A 109 -11.64 11.00 9.42
N GLY A 110 -12.77 11.59 9.00
CA GLY A 110 -13.44 12.68 9.72
C GLY A 110 -14.19 12.24 10.98
N ARG A 111 -14.46 10.94 11.14
CA ARG A 111 -15.22 10.42 12.30
C ARG A 111 -14.35 10.30 13.56
N ARG A 112 -15.01 10.36 14.72
CA ARG A 112 -14.38 10.08 16.03
C ARG A 112 -14.32 8.58 16.28
N VAL A 113 -13.35 7.92 15.66
CA VAL A 113 -13.08 6.47 15.83
C VAL A 113 -11.70 6.23 16.44
N ILE A 114 -11.49 5.04 17.01
CA ILE A 114 -10.16 4.63 17.47
C ILE A 114 -9.22 4.61 16.26
N GLY A 115 -8.05 5.26 16.38
CA GLY A 115 -7.11 5.40 15.27
C GLY A 115 -7.37 6.59 14.34
N ALA A 116 -8.40 7.41 14.60
CA ALA A 116 -8.74 8.56 13.77
C ALA A 116 -7.58 9.52 13.44
N PRO A 117 -6.63 9.84 14.35
CA PRO A 117 -5.48 10.67 13.98
C PRO A 117 -4.65 10.08 12.83
N ARG A 118 -4.49 8.75 12.78
CA ARG A 118 -3.72 8.07 11.72
C ARG A 118 -4.54 7.97 10.43
N LEU A 119 -5.85 7.78 10.52
CA LEU A 119 -6.75 7.83 9.37
C LEU A 119 -6.74 9.20 8.70
N ARG A 120 -6.73 10.29 9.47
CA ARG A 120 -6.61 11.66 8.95
C ARG A 120 -5.30 11.93 8.21
N ILE A 121 -4.23 11.23 8.58
CA ILE A 121 -2.95 11.32 7.86
C ILE A 121 -2.98 10.47 6.59
N ALA A 122 -3.50 9.24 6.67
CA ALA A 122 -3.45 8.28 5.57
C ALA A 122 -4.46 8.60 4.45
N ALA A 123 -5.74 8.88 4.79
CA ALA A 123 -6.81 9.06 3.82
C ALA A 123 -6.47 10.04 2.67
N PRO A 124 -5.96 11.27 2.92
CA PRO A 124 -5.64 12.20 1.83
C PRO A 124 -4.42 11.79 0.98
N ARG A 125 -3.65 10.79 1.42
CA ARG A 125 -2.47 10.27 0.72
C ARG A 125 -2.75 8.99 -0.07
N VAL A 126 -3.97 8.46 0.04
CA VAL A 126 -4.43 7.33 -0.77
C VAL A 126 -4.57 7.78 -2.22
N ARG A 127 -4.24 6.90 -3.15
CA ARG A 127 -4.30 7.11 -4.60
C ARG A 127 -4.94 5.90 -5.27
N VAL A 128 -5.68 6.16 -6.33
CA VAL A 128 -6.12 5.12 -7.28
C VAL A 128 -4.95 4.83 -8.23
N GLY A 129 -4.73 3.55 -8.55
CA GLY A 129 -3.79 3.14 -9.59
C GLY A 129 -2.54 2.41 -9.12
N SER A 130 -2.23 2.39 -7.81
CA SER A 130 -1.19 1.49 -7.30
C SER A 130 -1.70 0.05 -7.28
N ARG A 131 -0.90 -0.88 -7.79
CA ARG A 131 -1.26 -2.29 -7.97
C ARG A 131 -0.65 -3.20 -6.93
N SER A 132 0.28 -2.69 -6.11
CA SER A 132 0.89 -3.46 -5.05
C SER A 132 1.34 -2.59 -3.88
N ARG A 133 1.46 -3.21 -2.70
CA ARG A 133 1.98 -2.54 -1.51
C ARG A 133 3.37 -1.93 -1.73
N PRO A 134 4.37 -2.63 -2.33
CA PRO A 134 5.67 -2.04 -2.60
C PRO A 134 5.61 -0.78 -3.46
N GLU A 135 4.77 -0.72 -4.49
CA GLU A 135 4.59 0.48 -5.31
C GLU A 135 4.08 1.68 -4.49
N THR A 136 3.04 1.49 -3.67
CA THR A 136 2.56 2.54 -2.75
C THR A 136 3.68 2.98 -1.81
N LEU A 137 4.45 2.04 -1.25
CA LEU A 137 5.54 2.37 -0.32
C LEU A 137 6.66 3.15 -1.02
N SER A 138 7.03 2.81 -2.25
CA SER A 138 7.99 3.58 -3.06
C SER A 138 7.47 4.99 -3.32
N ARG A 139 6.20 5.16 -3.73
CA ARG A 139 5.56 6.48 -3.89
C ARG A 139 5.64 7.29 -2.61
N VAL A 140 5.22 6.72 -1.49
CA VAL A 140 5.24 7.40 -0.17
C VAL A 140 6.67 7.78 0.22
N LEU A 141 7.65 6.88 0.02
CA LEU A 141 9.06 7.14 0.27
C LEU A 141 9.56 8.37 -0.52
N PHE A 142 9.24 8.44 -1.81
CA PHE A 142 9.67 9.54 -2.68
C PHE A 142 9.02 10.87 -2.29
N VAL A 143 7.70 10.88 -2.13
CA VAL A 143 6.94 12.07 -1.75
C VAL A 143 7.40 12.61 -0.39
N GLU A 144 7.58 11.75 0.60
CA GLU A 144 8.05 12.19 1.91
C GLU A 144 9.54 12.61 1.92
N SER A 145 10.31 12.21 0.90
CA SER A 145 11.69 12.67 0.68
C SER A 145 11.77 13.93 -0.19
N GLY A 146 10.63 14.53 -0.54
CA GLY A 146 10.54 15.77 -1.31
C GLY A 146 10.75 15.60 -2.82
N ILE A 147 10.75 14.37 -3.32
CA ILE A 147 10.64 14.09 -4.74
C ILE A 147 9.19 14.36 -5.17
N PRO A 148 8.93 15.01 -6.30
CA PRO A 148 7.57 15.20 -6.82
C PRO A 148 6.80 13.88 -6.90
N GLU A 149 5.50 13.89 -6.60
CA GLU A 149 4.70 12.67 -6.62
C GLU A 149 4.68 12.08 -8.05
N PRO A 150 5.08 10.81 -8.24
CA PRO A 150 5.03 10.18 -9.55
C PRO A 150 3.59 9.89 -9.96
N GLN A 151 3.36 9.83 -11.28
CA GLN A 151 2.18 9.21 -11.87
C GLN A 151 2.24 7.69 -11.62
N LEU A 152 1.10 7.10 -11.26
CA LEU A 152 0.97 5.67 -10.98
C LEU A 152 0.51 4.91 -12.22
N ASN A 153 1.05 3.72 -12.44
CA ASN A 153 0.66 2.82 -13.54
C ASN A 153 0.56 3.59 -14.87
N PHE A 154 1.64 4.30 -15.20
CA PHE A 154 1.69 5.23 -16.31
C PHE A 154 1.86 4.47 -17.63
N PRO A 155 0.96 4.65 -18.62
CA PRO A 155 1.06 3.97 -19.90
C PRO A 155 2.19 4.55 -20.75
N ILE A 156 2.90 3.67 -21.46
CA ILE A 156 3.71 4.01 -22.63
C ILE A 156 3.02 3.39 -23.85
N PRO A 157 2.12 4.14 -24.52
CA PRO A 157 1.26 3.60 -25.57
C PRO A 157 2.02 2.97 -26.74
N GLU A 158 3.17 3.54 -27.11
CA GLU A 158 4.02 3.07 -28.22
C GLU A 158 4.51 1.63 -28.00
N LEU A 159 4.61 1.22 -26.74
CA LEU A 159 5.13 -0.08 -26.34
C LEU A 159 4.08 -1.03 -25.78
N GLY A 160 2.87 -0.53 -25.52
CA GLY A 160 1.81 -1.27 -24.83
C GLY A 160 2.19 -1.71 -23.42
N VAL A 161 3.06 -0.96 -22.73
CA VAL A 161 3.51 -1.26 -21.36
C VAL A 161 3.04 -0.19 -20.39
N TYR A 162 3.02 -0.52 -19.11
CA TYR A 162 2.77 0.40 -18.02
C TYR A 162 3.99 0.42 -17.11
N LEU A 163 4.35 1.60 -16.61
CA LEU A 163 5.36 1.80 -15.59
C LEU A 163 4.69 1.97 -14.24
N ASP A 164 5.20 1.30 -13.20
CA ASP A 164 4.64 1.38 -11.86
C ASP A 164 4.55 2.83 -11.36
N LEU A 165 5.68 3.54 -11.44
CA LEU A 165 5.83 4.94 -11.08
C LEU A 165 6.53 5.68 -12.23
N ALA A 166 6.02 6.84 -12.63
CA ALA A 166 6.61 7.64 -13.70
C ALA A 166 6.63 9.14 -13.39
N TRP A 167 7.66 9.80 -13.93
CA TRP A 167 7.73 11.25 -14.07
C TRP A 167 7.81 11.56 -15.56
N GLU A 168 6.64 11.80 -16.17
CA GLU A 168 6.49 12.02 -17.61
C GLU A 168 7.38 13.15 -18.15
N ASP A 169 7.40 14.31 -17.48
CA ASP A 169 8.24 15.45 -17.87
C ASP A 169 9.74 15.12 -17.91
N ALA A 170 10.18 14.15 -17.08
CA ALA A 170 11.55 13.68 -17.01
C ALA A 170 11.80 12.44 -17.89
N ARG A 171 10.76 11.88 -18.53
CA ARG A 171 10.75 10.55 -19.15
C ARG A 171 11.49 9.52 -18.29
N PHE A 172 11.15 9.48 -17.00
CA PHE A 172 11.79 8.59 -16.03
C PHE A 172 10.76 7.65 -15.40
N GLY A 173 11.02 6.35 -15.49
CA GLY A 173 10.24 5.29 -14.88
C GLY A 173 10.97 4.63 -13.71
N TYR A 174 10.23 4.26 -12.68
CA TYR A 174 10.69 3.44 -11.57
C TYR A 174 9.77 2.23 -11.44
N GLU A 175 10.36 1.04 -11.36
CA GLU A 175 9.62 -0.22 -11.28
C GLU A 175 10.08 -1.08 -10.12
N TYR A 176 9.10 -1.61 -9.39
CA TYR A 176 9.39 -2.53 -8.31
C TYR A 176 9.32 -3.96 -8.82
N GLN A 177 10.47 -4.62 -8.86
CA GLN A 177 10.58 -6.03 -9.18
C GLN A 177 10.22 -6.85 -7.93
N GLY A 178 9.03 -7.46 -7.96
CA GLY A 178 8.65 -8.51 -7.02
C GLY A 178 9.67 -9.65 -7.06
N GLY A 179 9.95 -10.28 -5.91
CA GLY A 179 10.88 -11.40 -5.81
C GLY A 179 10.38 -12.65 -6.52
N HIS A 180 10.38 -12.64 -7.85
CA HIS A 180 10.06 -13.78 -8.69
C HIS A 180 11.34 -14.56 -8.99
N HIS A 181 11.25 -15.88 -8.85
CA HIS A 181 12.29 -16.80 -9.32
C HIS A 181 12.39 -16.67 -10.84
N VAL A 182 13.47 -16.07 -11.31
CA VAL A 182 13.68 -15.72 -12.72
C VAL A 182 14.05 -16.98 -13.51
N GLY A 183 13.19 -17.40 -14.43
CA GLY A 183 13.57 -18.34 -15.49
C GLY A 183 14.31 -17.62 -16.62
N VAL A 184 15.12 -18.35 -17.40
CA VAL A 184 15.92 -17.78 -18.51
C VAL A 184 15.05 -17.01 -19.53
N GLU A 185 13.84 -17.49 -19.81
CA GLU A 185 12.92 -16.84 -20.74
C GLU A 185 12.37 -15.50 -20.21
N GLN A 186 12.09 -15.43 -18.90
CA GLN A 186 11.64 -14.19 -18.25
C GLN A 186 12.74 -13.13 -18.30
N HIS A 187 13.98 -13.53 -18.01
CA HIS A 187 15.13 -12.62 -18.08
C HIS A 187 15.31 -12.02 -19.48
N ALA A 188 15.20 -12.84 -20.53
CA ALA A 188 15.31 -12.36 -21.90
C ALA A 188 14.14 -11.42 -22.30
N ALA A 189 12.94 -11.66 -21.75
CA ALA A 189 11.80 -10.77 -21.96
C ALA A 189 11.99 -9.42 -21.24
N ASP A 190 12.54 -9.43 -20.03
CA ASP A 190 12.83 -8.22 -19.26
C ASP A 190 13.88 -7.35 -19.97
N ILE A 191 14.96 -7.94 -20.49
CA ILE A 191 15.97 -7.21 -21.30
C ILE A 191 15.30 -6.54 -22.51
N ARG A 192 14.54 -7.28 -23.32
CA ARG A 192 13.84 -6.72 -24.49
C ARG A 192 12.85 -5.62 -24.11
N ARG A 193 12.24 -5.71 -22.93
CA ARG A 193 11.33 -4.68 -22.42
C ARG A 193 12.11 -3.41 -22.07
N GLN A 194 13.24 -3.53 -21.41
CA GLN A 194 14.10 -2.39 -21.08
C GLN A 194 14.63 -1.69 -22.33
N GLU A 195 15.10 -2.45 -23.32
CA GLU A 195 15.58 -1.91 -24.61
C GLU A 195 14.48 -1.09 -25.30
N ARG A 196 13.27 -1.64 -25.41
CA ARG A 196 12.13 -0.91 -26.03
C ARG A 196 11.77 0.38 -25.30
N VAL A 197 11.81 0.38 -23.96
CA VAL A 197 11.55 1.60 -23.16
C VAL A 197 12.65 2.64 -23.40
N HIS A 198 13.90 2.20 -23.51
CA HIS A 198 15.00 3.09 -23.84
C HIS A 198 14.89 3.67 -25.26
N ASP A 199 14.41 2.89 -26.24
CA ASP A 199 14.23 3.33 -27.63
C ASP A 199 13.24 4.49 -27.78
N VAL A 200 12.31 4.65 -26.83
CA VAL A 200 11.38 5.80 -26.76
C VAL A 200 11.86 6.89 -25.81
N GLU A 201 13.17 6.92 -25.55
CA GLU A 201 13.89 7.91 -24.73
C GLU A 201 13.46 7.94 -23.26
N TRP A 202 12.92 6.83 -22.72
CA TRP A 202 12.64 6.71 -21.29
C TRP A 202 13.84 6.13 -20.55
N LEU A 203 14.19 6.75 -19.43
CA LEU A 203 15.13 6.16 -18.47
C LEU A 203 14.34 5.29 -17.50
N LEU A 204 14.74 4.03 -17.33
CA LEU A 204 14.09 3.10 -16.40
C LEU A 204 15.02 2.75 -15.24
N MET A 205 14.48 2.73 -14.03
CA MET A 205 15.13 2.19 -12.84
C MET A 205 14.30 1.07 -12.26
N GLU A 206 14.85 -0.14 -12.27
CA GLU A 206 14.30 -1.25 -11.50
C GLU A 206 14.82 -1.20 -10.06
N ALA A 207 13.95 -1.62 -9.15
CA ALA A 207 14.23 -1.69 -7.73
C ALA A 207 13.70 -2.99 -7.16
N THR A 208 14.44 -3.54 -6.20
CA THR A 208 14.11 -4.79 -5.53
C THR A 208 13.58 -4.53 -4.13
N LYS A 209 13.24 -5.62 -3.42
CA LYS A 209 13.00 -5.58 -1.98
C LYS A 209 14.15 -4.91 -1.21
N TYR A 210 15.40 -5.18 -1.59
CA TYR A 210 16.56 -4.58 -0.91
C TYR A 210 16.57 -3.06 -1.06
N ASP A 211 16.36 -2.56 -2.29
CA ASP A 211 16.31 -1.12 -2.57
C ASP A 211 15.23 -0.40 -1.75
N LEU A 212 14.07 -1.02 -1.57
CA LEU A 212 12.94 -0.41 -0.86
C LEU A 212 13.04 -0.52 0.67
N PHE A 213 13.45 -1.67 1.20
CA PHE A 213 13.36 -1.94 2.64
C PHE A 213 14.71 -1.85 3.37
N ASP A 214 15.81 -2.19 2.71
CA ASP A 214 17.14 -2.26 3.33
C ASP A 214 18.01 -1.05 2.97
N ALA A 215 17.84 -0.47 1.78
CA ALA A 215 18.59 0.69 1.29
C ALA A 215 17.71 1.88 0.82
N PRO A 216 16.62 2.26 1.51
CA PRO A 216 15.67 3.26 1.03
C PRO A 216 16.31 4.63 0.75
N LEU A 217 17.29 5.06 1.56
CA LEU A 217 17.97 6.33 1.37
C LEU A 217 18.81 6.38 0.10
N LEU A 218 19.51 5.29 -0.20
CA LEU A 218 20.29 5.16 -1.43
C LEU A 218 19.36 5.16 -2.65
N THR A 219 18.20 4.49 -2.53
CA THR A 219 17.16 4.49 -3.58
C THR A 219 16.63 5.89 -3.85
N VAL A 220 16.34 6.68 -2.80
CA VAL A 220 15.94 8.09 -2.93
C VAL A 220 17.02 8.91 -3.64
N GLN A 221 18.29 8.75 -3.25
CA GLN A 221 19.41 9.44 -3.90
C GLN A 221 19.51 9.09 -5.40
N ARG A 222 19.42 7.79 -5.72
CA ARG A 222 19.46 7.27 -7.09
C ARG A 222 18.31 7.79 -7.95
N VAL A 223 17.10 7.88 -7.41
CA VAL A 223 15.94 8.45 -8.11
C VAL A 223 16.14 9.94 -8.33
N ARG A 224 16.58 10.66 -7.30
CA ARG A 224 16.83 12.11 -7.39
C ARG A 224 17.85 12.45 -8.46
N SER A 225 19.01 11.78 -8.46
CA SER A 225 20.05 12.04 -9.46
C SER A 225 19.56 11.78 -10.88
N ARG A 226 18.72 10.76 -11.10
CA ARG A 226 18.11 10.49 -12.41
C ARG A 226 17.14 11.57 -12.83
N LEU A 227 16.26 12.02 -11.93
CA LEU A 227 15.35 13.14 -12.21
C LEU A 227 16.10 14.44 -12.52
N GLU A 228 17.14 14.76 -11.74
CA GLU A 228 17.97 15.95 -11.95
C GLU A 228 18.74 15.88 -13.28
N SER A 229 19.24 14.71 -13.67
CA SER A 229 19.87 14.51 -15.00
C SER A 229 18.91 14.74 -16.18
N ARG A 230 17.61 14.70 -15.90
CA ARG A 230 16.51 14.93 -16.86
C ARG A 230 15.85 16.30 -16.67
N GLY A 231 16.46 17.20 -15.90
CA GLY A 231 16.00 18.58 -15.71
C GLY A 231 14.91 18.77 -14.65
N LEU A 232 14.45 17.71 -13.98
CA LEU A 232 13.40 17.78 -12.96
C LEU A 232 14.03 17.84 -11.56
N ARG A 233 13.98 19.02 -10.93
CA ARG A 233 14.55 19.24 -9.59
C ARG A 233 13.62 18.73 -8.48
N ALA A 234 14.11 17.81 -7.66
CA ALA A 234 13.45 17.45 -6.40
C ALA A 234 13.67 18.54 -5.34
N ARG A 235 12.68 18.83 -4.49
CA ARG A 235 12.78 19.86 -3.43
C ARG A 235 13.10 19.21 -2.07
N GLY A 236 14.07 19.75 -1.32
CA GLY A 236 14.34 19.35 0.08
C GLY A 236 15.19 18.08 0.25
N THR A 237 15.83 17.87 1.40
CA THR A 237 16.89 16.86 1.61
C THR A 237 16.63 15.86 2.74
N ASN A 238 15.51 15.95 3.48
CA ASN A 238 15.33 15.09 4.63
C ASN A 238 14.56 13.81 4.27
N PRO A 239 15.15 12.63 4.44
CA PRO A 239 14.41 11.39 4.30
C PRO A 239 13.37 11.26 5.42
N PRO A 240 12.26 10.53 5.18
CA PRO A 240 11.26 10.32 6.20
C PRO A 240 11.84 9.59 7.41
N LYS A 241 11.39 9.96 8.61
CA LYS A 241 11.88 9.40 9.90
C LYS A 241 11.78 7.88 9.99
N TRP A 242 10.91 7.23 9.22
CA TRP A 242 10.76 5.77 9.19
C TRP A 242 11.77 5.06 8.27
N ALA A 243 12.40 5.78 7.33
CA ALA A 243 13.41 5.26 6.41
C ALA A 243 14.83 5.32 6.99
N LEU A 244 15.00 5.87 8.20
CA LEU A 244 16.26 5.81 8.93
C LEU A 244 16.37 4.44 9.62
N PRO A 245 17.57 3.81 9.66
CA PRO A 245 17.79 2.63 10.48
C PRO A 245 17.36 2.92 11.91
N ARG A 246 16.54 2.04 12.51
CA ARG A 246 16.25 2.13 13.93
C ARG A 246 17.56 1.91 14.67
N ARG A 247 18.06 2.95 15.36
CA ARG A 247 19.16 2.81 16.31
C ARG A 247 18.75 1.95 17.50
#